data_AF-A0A949RWM6-F1
#
_entry.id   AF-A0A949RWM6-F1
#
_cell.length_a   1.000
_cell.length_b   1.000
_cell.length_c   1.000
_cell.angle_alpha   90.00
_cell.angle_beta   90.00
_cell.angle_gamma   90.00
#
_symmetry.space_group_name_H-M   'P 1'
#
loop_
_entity.id
_entity.type
_entity.pdbx_description
1 polymer ?
#
loop_
_entity_poly.entity_id
_entity_poly.type
_entity_poly.pdbx_seq_one_letter_code
_entity_poly.pdbx_strand_id
1 'polypeptide(L)'
;MWREYYTVSSTDQAIRLLTEKGTRARIVAGATDLMLELERGVRKGVDTLIDVSRIPGFDRISLDEDNRIHLGPLVTHNDAAASALLRARAYPLARASWEVGAPQIRNRATVAGNLITASPANDTITPLMALGASVTLVSARGERTVPLAEFYTGVRKTVMQPDELLVDISFPALRETQRGTFIKMALRRAQAISLVNAAVVLDVQAGAVSSAAITLGAVAPTIIHAREAESYLAGKKLTDEVVAEAARLAMEASRPIDDIRASAAYRRELTRVSVLRGLRSIRDGSELVGMPEDPVALTGNAAGEKRAAEWQSPAPIETTVNGKKMVFERGHEKNLLRLLRDEGMLIGTKEGCAEGECGACTVFLDGKAVMACLVPAPRAHGAEIVTVEGLADGERLHPVQEAFIQSGAVQCGYCTPGFLMSAAKLLEERPQPTRNEIEQALTGNLCRCTGYYKIIEAVEAASRR
;
A
#
# COMPACT_ATOMS: atom_id res chain seq x y z
N MET A 1 19.87 -0.82 12.30
CA MET A 1 19.66 0.31 11.37
C MET A 1 20.81 0.38 10.39
N TRP A 2 20.64 1.11 9.28
CA TRP A 2 21.67 1.34 8.27
C TRP A 2 22.82 2.22 8.79
N ARG A 3 23.91 2.27 8.04
CA ARG A 3 25.07 3.15 8.25
C ARG A 3 25.14 4.24 7.19
N GLU A 4 24.84 3.88 5.94
CA GLU A 4 24.84 4.78 4.79
C GLU A 4 23.42 4.92 4.24
N TYR A 5 23.05 6.14 3.87
CA TYR A 5 21.78 6.42 3.20
C TYR A 5 22.02 7.43 2.07
N TYR A 6 21.49 7.10 0.90
CA TYR A 6 21.58 7.91 -0.31
C TYR A 6 20.18 8.19 -0.83
N THR A 7 19.85 9.46 -1.05
CA THR A 7 18.70 9.87 -1.84
C THR A 7 19.19 10.20 -3.23
N VAL A 8 18.62 9.55 -4.24
CA VAL A 8 19.04 9.70 -5.65
C VAL A 8 17.96 10.36 -6.49
N SER A 9 18.39 11.06 -7.54
CA SER A 9 17.52 11.78 -8.46
C SER A 9 17.34 11.08 -9.82
N SER A 10 18.11 10.02 -10.09
CA SER A 10 18.11 9.30 -11.36
C SER A 10 18.29 7.78 -11.20
N THR A 11 17.78 7.04 -12.18
CA THR A 11 17.97 5.58 -12.29
C THR A 11 19.43 5.19 -12.36
N ASP A 12 20.25 5.94 -13.10
CA ASP A 12 21.67 5.65 -13.27
C ASP A 12 22.44 5.73 -11.95
N GLN A 13 22.12 6.71 -11.09
CA GLN A 13 22.70 6.80 -9.75
C GLN A 13 22.32 5.59 -8.89
N ALA A 14 21.05 5.19 -8.92
CA ALA A 14 20.59 4.02 -8.18
C ALA A 14 21.35 2.76 -8.62
N ILE A 15 21.48 2.54 -9.94
CA ILE A 15 22.20 1.38 -10.51
C ILE A 15 23.69 1.41 -10.15
N ARG A 16 24.34 2.57 -10.24
CA ARG A 16 25.76 2.70 -9.86
C ARG A 16 25.98 2.30 -8.40
N LEU A 17 25.16 2.82 -7.48
CA LEU A 17 25.25 2.51 -6.06
C LEU A 17 24.92 1.03 -5.77
N LEU A 18 23.91 0.49 -6.42
CA LEU A 18 23.57 -0.94 -6.34
C LEU A 18 24.72 -1.84 -6.81
N THR A 19 25.42 -1.44 -7.88
CA THR A 19 26.59 -2.16 -8.41
C THR A 19 27.77 -2.08 -7.45
N GLU A 20 28.06 -0.89 -6.91
CA GLU A 20 29.18 -0.66 -6.00
C GLU A 20 29.00 -1.39 -4.66
N LYS A 21 27.78 -1.32 -4.10
CA LYS A 21 27.49 -1.81 -2.74
C LYS A 21 27.00 -3.26 -2.74
N GLY A 22 26.49 -3.75 -3.88
CA GLY A 22 26.01 -5.11 -4.06
C GLY A 22 24.99 -5.53 -3.00
N THR A 23 25.19 -6.69 -2.37
CA THR A 23 24.28 -7.27 -1.38
C THR A 23 24.13 -6.46 -0.09
N ARG A 24 25.01 -5.47 0.15
CA ARG A 24 24.96 -4.57 1.30
C ARG A 24 23.96 -3.42 1.13
N ALA A 25 23.55 -3.13 -0.11
CA ALA A 25 22.58 -2.09 -0.40
C ALA A 25 21.16 -2.62 -0.61
N ARG A 26 20.18 -1.77 -0.28
CA ARG A 26 18.78 -1.99 -0.62
C ARG A 26 18.11 -0.70 -1.07
N ILE A 27 17.23 -0.84 -2.06
CA ILE A 27 16.36 0.24 -2.50
C ILE A 27 15.31 0.54 -1.41
N VAL A 28 15.07 1.82 -1.20
CA VAL A 28 13.98 2.37 -0.37
C VAL A 28 13.01 3.08 -1.29
N ALA A 29 11.77 2.59 -1.34
CA ALA A 29 10.64 3.28 -1.95
C ALA A 29 9.68 3.76 -0.85
N GLY A 30 8.66 2.97 -0.52
CA GLY A 30 7.74 3.20 0.59
C GLY A 30 8.31 2.88 1.98
N ALA A 31 9.23 1.92 2.04
CA ALA A 31 9.90 1.41 3.25
C ALA A 31 9.00 0.69 4.28
N THR A 32 7.71 0.52 4.01
CA THR A 32 6.72 0.04 4.99
C THR A 32 6.96 -1.38 5.52
N ASP A 33 7.59 -2.25 4.73
CA ASP A 33 8.11 -3.55 5.17
C ASP A 33 9.57 -3.47 5.61
N LEU A 34 10.40 -2.80 4.79
CA LEU A 34 11.86 -2.79 4.94
C LEU A 34 12.30 -2.21 6.30
N MET A 35 11.62 -1.17 6.79
CA MET A 35 11.92 -0.59 8.10
C MET A 35 11.76 -1.61 9.22
N LEU A 36 10.67 -2.37 9.23
CA LEU A 36 10.41 -3.39 10.24
C LEU A 36 11.41 -4.55 10.15
N GLU A 37 11.78 -4.94 8.93
CA GLU A 37 12.80 -5.98 8.73
C GLU A 37 14.19 -5.55 9.25
N LEU A 38 14.54 -4.27 9.10
CA LEU A 38 15.79 -3.72 9.61
C LEU A 38 15.77 -3.57 11.13
N GLU A 39 14.68 -3.06 11.70
CA GLU A 39 14.51 -2.91 13.16
C GLU A 39 14.50 -4.26 13.88
N ARG A 40 13.87 -5.29 13.29
CA ARG A 40 13.83 -6.65 13.84
C ARG A 40 15.10 -7.47 13.52
N GLY A 41 16.08 -6.90 12.82
CA GLY A 41 17.33 -7.58 12.47
C GLY A 41 17.17 -8.77 11.50
N VAL A 42 16.07 -8.81 10.75
CA VAL A 42 15.78 -9.86 9.74
C VAL A 42 16.77 -9.74 8.57
N ARG A 43 17.11 -8.52 8.17
CA ARG A 43 18.04 -8.24 7.07
C ARG A 43 19.47 -8.02 7.59
N LYS A 44 20.18 -9.12 7.85
CA LYS A 44 21.60 -9.05 8.23
C LYS A 44 22.46 -8.65 7.02
N GLY A 45 23.49 -7.84 7.27
CA GLY A 45 24.47 -7.42 6.25
C GLY A 45 24.03 -6.27 5.34
N VAL A 46 22.80 -5.76 5.47
CA VAL A 46 22.38 -4.52 4.82
C VAL A 46 22.78 -3.35 5.69
N ASP A 47 23.65 -2.49 5.17
CA ASP A 47 24.09 -1.27 5.86
C ASP A 47 23.94 -0.01 5.00
N THR A 48 23.55 -0.15 3.74
CA THR A 48 23.36 0.96 2.81
C THR A 48 21.91 0.98 2.31
N LEU A 49 21.27 2.14 2.37
CA LEU A 49 19.95 2.36 1.80
C LEU A 49 20.01 3.37 0.65
N ILE A 50 19.30 3.07 -0.44
CA ILE A 50 19.23 3.91 -1.65
C ILE A 50 17.77 4.29 -1.87
N ASP A 51 17.42 5.51 -1.48
CA ASP A 51 16.09 6.08 -1.60
C ASP A 51 15.85 6.63 -3.00
N VAL A 52 14.91 5.99 -3.70
CA VAL A 52 14.50 6.34 -5.05
C VAL A 52 13.28 7.27 -5.08
N SER A 53 12.78 7.71 -3.93
CA SER A 53 11.53 8.49 -3.82
C SER A 53 11.59 9.89 -4.44
N ARG A 54 12.78 10.34 -4.84
CA ARG A 54 13.02 11.62 -5.53
C ARG A 54 13.35 11.47 -7.03
N ILE A 55 13.28 10.26 -7.59
CA ILE A 55 13.43 10.04 -9.04
C ILE A 55 12.14 10.51 -9.76
N PRO A 56 12.23 11.47 -10.70
CA PRO A 56 11.07 11.95 -11.44
C PRO A 56 10.42 10.85 -12.30
N GLY A 57 9.08 10.87 -12.39
CA GLY A 57 8.32 10.00 -13.29
C GLY A 57 8.09 8.57 -12.79
N PHE A 58 8.75 8.15 -11.70
CA PHE A 58 8.56 6.83 -11.11
C PHE A 58 7.18 6.60 -10.48
N ASP A 59 6.36 7.63 -10.31
CA ASP A 59 5.02 7.56 -9.75
C ASP A 59 3.90 7.63 -10.80
N ARG A 60 4.25 7.47 -12.09
CA ARG A 60 3.29 7.53 -13.19
C ARG A 60 2.54 6.23 -13.40
N ILE A 61 1.28 6.37 -13.77
CA ILE A 61 0.41 5.32 -14.30
C ILE A 61 0.06 5.73 -15.73
N SER A 62 0.35 4.90 -16.72
CA SER A 62 0.13 5.24 -18.13
C SER A 62 -0.41 4.07 -18.94
N LEU A 63 -0.99 4.36 -20.10
CA LEU A 63 -1.44 3.40 -21.10
C LEU A 63 -0.63 3.65 -22.38
N ASP A 64 -0.01 2.61 -22.92
CA ASP A 64 0.75 2.69 -24.18
C ASP A 64 -0.12 2.44 -25.42
N GLU A 65 0.50 2.51 -26.60
CA GLU A 65 -0.15 2.29 -27.90
C GLU A 65 -0.61 0.84 -28.10
N ASP A 66 0.02 -0.12 -27.42
CA ASP A 66 -0.30 -1.55 -27.44
C ASP A 66 -1.39 -1.94 -26.42
N ASN A 67 -2.08 -0.95 -25.83
CA ASN A 67 -3.06 -1.14 -24.76
C ASN A 67 -2.50 -1.85 -23.51
N ARG A 68 -1.24 -1.62 -23.19
CA ARG A 68 -0.62 -2.06 -21.93
C ARG A 68 -0.59 -0.91 -20.94
N ILE A 69 -0.93 -1.23 -19.69
CA ILE A 69 -0.84 -0.33 -18.57
C ILE A 69 0.54 -0.48 -17.95
N HIS A 70 1.19 0.64 -17.66
CA HIS A 70 2.49 0.73 -17.01
C HIS A 70 2.36 1.41 -15.64
N LEU A 71 3.01 0.83 -14.63
CA LEU A 71 3.11 1.38 -13.28
C LEU A 71 4.57 1.60 -12.92
N GLY A 72 4.93 2.86 -12.66
CA GLY A 72 6.25 3.18 -12.15
C GLY A 72 6.49 2.65 -10.71
N PRO A 73 7.76 2.55 -10.27
CA PRO A 73 8.13 1.91 -8.99
C PRO A 73 7.63 2.62 -7.73
N LEU A 74 7.28 3.90 -7.85
CA LEU A 74 6.75 4.74 -6.78
C LEU A 74 5.24 4.91 -6.82
N VAL A 75 4.52 4.25 -7.74
CA VAL A 75 3.05 4.20 -7.71
C VAL A 75 2.63 3.57 -6.39
N THR A 76 2.00 4.38 -5.53
CA THR A 76 1.53 3.94 -4.22
C THR A 76 0.20 3.19 -4.35
N HIS A 77 -0.18 2.44 -3.32
CA HIS A 77 -1.49 1.79 -3.32
C HIS A 77 -2.65 2.79 -3.37
N ASN A 78 -2.51 4.01 -2.82
CA ASN A 78 -3.53 5.05 -2.97
C ASN A 78 -3.58 5.59 -4.39
N ASP A 79 -2.43 5.83 -5.03
CA ASP A 79 -2.40 6.27 -6.43
C ASP A 79 -3.09 5.21 -7.33
N ALA A 80 -2.83 3.92 -7.06
CA ALA A 80 -3.46 2.83 -7.79
C ALA A 80 -4.97 2.69 -7.54
N ALA A 81 -5.41 2.88 -6.29
CA ALA A 81 -6.83 2.82 -5.92
C ALA A 81 -7.66 3.99 -6.48
N ALA A 82 -7.04 5.18 -6.55
CA ALA A 82 -7.68 6.40 -7.07
C ALA A 82 -7.60 6.54 -8.59
N SER A 83 -6.70 5.82 -9.26
CA SER A 83 -6.49 5.93 -10.71
C SER A 83 -7.74 5.58 -11.52
N ALA A 84 -8.29 6.57 -12.25
CA ALA A 84 -9.41 6.36 -13.17
C ALA A 84 -9.09 5.29 -14.23
N LEU A 85 -7.86 5.28 -14.74
CA LEU A 85 -7.40 4.28 -15.71
C LEU A 85 -7.45 2.86 -15.11
N LEU A 86 -6.91 2.66 -13.90
CA LEU A 86 -6.93 1.33 -13.28
C LEU A 86 -8.35 0.91 -12.88
N ARG A 87 -9.17 1.83 -12.39
CA ARG A 87 -10.57 1.54 -12.06
C ARG A 87 -11.37 1.10 -13.29
N ALA A 88 -11.11 1.71 -14.44
CA ALA A 88 -11.79 1.37 -15.69
C ALA A 88 -11.22 0.12 -16.39
N ARG A 89 -9.89 -0.05 -16.39
CA ARG A 89 -9.19 -1.01 -17.25
C ARG A 89 -8.37 -2.06 -16.50
N ALA A 90 -8.39 -2.05 -15.17
CA ALA A 90 -7.68 -3.00 -14.31
C ALA A 90 -8.31 -3.09 -12.91
N TYR A 91 -9.65 -3.08 -12.83
CA TYR A 91 -10.39 -2.94 -11.57
C TYR A 91 -9.93 -3.88 -10.43
N PRO A 92 -9.62 -5.18 -10.66
CA PRO A 92 -9.09 -6.05 -9.60
C PRO A 92 -7.86 -5.47 -8.87
N LEU A 93 -6.98 -4.79 -9.59
CA LEU A 93 -5.78 -4.18 -9.01
C LEU A 93 -6.11 -2.92 -8.21
N ALA A 94 -7.01 -2.08 -8.72
CA ALA A 94 -7.49 -0.90 -7.99
C ALA A 94 -8.14 -1.31 -6.66
N ARG A 95 -9.01 -2.34 -6.70
CA ARG A 95 -9.67 -2.90 -5.52
C ARG A 95 -8.68 -3.50 -4.53
N ALA A 96 -7.77 -4.35 -4.99
CA ALA A 96 -6.74 -4.92 -4.12
C ALA A 96 -5.90 -3.84 -3.45
N SER A 97 -5.51 -2.80 -4.20
CA SER A 97 -4.73 -1.69 -3.67
C SER A 97 -5.48 -0.91 -2.60
N TRP A 98 -6.79 -0.68 -2.76
CA TRP A 98 -7.63 -0.03 -1.75
C TRP A 98 -7.74 -0.83 -0.44
N GLU A 99 -7.71 -2.17 -0.52
CA GLU A 99 -7.82 -3.06 0.63
C GLU A 99 -6.46 -3.32 1.34
N VAL A 100 -5.36 -2.74 0.85
CA VAL A 100 -4.05 -2.78 1.53
C VAL A 100 -4.05 -1.84 2.73
N GLY A 101 -3.71 -2.36 3.91
CA GLY A 101 -3.45 -1.59 5.13
C GLY A 101 -4.57 -0.59 5.47
N ALA A 102 -4.16 0.65 5.75
CA ALA A 102 -5.01 1.82 5.93
C ALA A 102 -4.53 2.97 5.01
N PRO A 103 -5.32 4.06 4.82
CA PRO A 103 -4.94 5.15 3.92
C PRO A 103 -3.52 5.70 4.17
N GLN A 104 -3.09 5.84 5.42
CA GLN A 104 -1.77 6.35 5.79
C GLN A 104 -0.62 5.43 5.32
N ILE A 105 -0.82 4.11 5.40
CA ILE A 105 0.14 3.13 4.87
C ILE A 105 0.17 3.19 3.35
N ARG A 106 -1.01 3.27 2.72
CA ARG A 106 -1.15 3.33 1.26
C ARG A 106 -0.56 4.58 0.63
N ASN A 107 -0.37 5.66 1.39
CA ASN A 107 0.34 6.87 0.91
C ASN A 107 1.86 6.68 0.76
N ARG A 108 2.41 5.57 1.25
CA ARG A 108 3.85 5.25 1.15
C ARG A 108 4.10 3.90 0.51
N ALA A 109 3.34 2.87 0.87
CA ALA A 109 3.49 1.54 0.32
C ALA A 109 3.23 1.53 -1.19
N THR A 110 4.20 1.03 -1.96
CA THR A 110 4.16 1.00 -3.42
C THR A 110 3.80 -0.38 -3.95
N VAL A 111 3.16 -0.44 -5.12
CA VAL A 111 2.84 -1.71 -5.79
C VAL A 111 4.13 -2.48 -6.10
N ALA A 112 5.18 -1.81 -6.56
CA ALA A 112 6.48 -2.44 -6.80
C ALA A 112 7.13 -2.98 -5.51
N GLY A 113 7.11 -2.21 -4.42
CA GLY A 113 7.58 -2.68 -3.12
C GLY A 113 6.81 -3.92 -2.65
N ASN A 114 5.49 -3.94 -2.87
CA ASN A 114 4.64 -5.09 -2.59
C ASN A 114 5.04 -6.34 -3.40
N LEU A 115 5.37 -6.20 -4.70
CA LEU A 115 5.87 -7.30 -5.52
C LEU A 115 7.24 -7.81 -5.03
N ILE A 116 8.19 -6.90 -4.78
CA ILE A 116 9.58 -7.22 -4.42
C ILE A 116 9.66 -7.90 -3.05
N THR A 117 8.82 -7.50 -2.09
CA THR A 117 8.71 -8.17 -0.79
C THR A 117 8.34 -9.65 -0.93
N ALA A 118 7.62 -10.02 -1.99
CA ALA A 118 7.29 -11.41 -2.35
C ALA A 118 6.61 -12.20 -1.21
N SER A 119 5.79 -11.53 -0.40
CA SER A 119 4.96 -12.20 0.61
C SER A 119 3.75 -12.87 -0.06
N PRO A 120 3.44 -14.13 0.24
CA PRO A 120 2.27 -14.81 -0.35
C PRO A 120 0.93 -14.16 0.04
N ALA A 121 0.92 -13.34 1.09
CA ALA A 121 -0.26 -12.63 1.56
C ALA A 121 -0.36 -11.19 1.04
N ASN A 122 0.55 -10.77 0.16
CA ASN A 122 0.51 -9.45 -0.46
C ASN A 122 -0.60 -9.38 -1.50
N ASP A 123 -1.53 -8.44 -1.29
CA ASP A 123 -2.81 -8.43 -2.00
C ASP A 123 -2.68 -8.10 -3.49
N THR A 124 -1.77 -7.22 -3.87
CA THR A 124 -1.67 -6.76 -5.28
C THR A 124 -0.97 -7.73 -6.21
N ILE A 125 -0.23 -8.72 -5.68
CA ILE A 125 0.40 -9.76 -6.51
C ILE A 125 -0.67 -10.59 -7.22
N THR A 126 -1.75 -10.93 -6.53
CA THR A 126 -2.83 -11.78 -7.05
C THR A 126 -3.50 -11.21 -8.31
N PRO A 127 -4.05 -9.98 -8.33
CA PRO A 127 -4.60 -9.40 -9.55
C PRO A 127 -3.55 -9.16 -10.63
N LEU A 128 -2.32 -8.78 -10.30
CA LEU A 128 -1.26 -8.62 -11.31
C LEU A 128 -0.90 -9.95 -11.99
N MET A 129 -0.91 -11.05 -11.24
CA MET A 129 -0.74 -12.40 -11.78
C MET A 129 -1.89 -12.75 -12.74
N ALA A 130 -3.15 -12.47 -12.35
CA ALA A 130 -4.32 -12.73 -13.19
C ALA A 130 -4.35 -11.85 -14.46
N LEU A 131 -3.83 -10.62 -14.38
CA LEU A 131 -3.72 -9.70 -15.51
C LEU A 131 -2.54 -10.04 -16.44
N GLY A 132 -1.71 -11.04 -16.13
CA GLY A 132 -0.56 -11.42 -16.95
C GLY A 132 0.56 -10.37 -16.93
N ALA A 133 0.83 -9.80 -15.76
CA ALA A 133 1.85 -8.76 -15.62
C ALA A 133 3.27 -9.26 -15.88
N SER A 134 4.14 -8.32 -16.23
CA SER A 134 5.59 -8.47 -16.32
C SER A 134 6.27 -7.32 -15.59
N VAL A 135 7.50 -7.54 -15.13
CA VAL A 135 8.32 -6.53 -14.47
C VAL A 135 9.59 -6.28 -15.26
N THR A 136 9.95 -5.01 -15.43
CA THR A 136 11.19 -4.60 -16.11
C THR A 136 12.25 -4.28 -15.07
N LEU A 137 13.39 -4.96 -15.17
CA LEU A 137 14.53 -4.86 -14.27
C LEU A 137 15.73 -4.27 -15.03
N VAL A 138 16.38 -3.27 -14.44
CA VAL A 138 17.56 -2.62 -15.02
C VAL A 138 18.75 -2.76 -14.08
N SER A 139 19.92 -3.01 -14.64
CA SER A 139 21.22 -3.03 -13.96
C SER A 139 22.31 -2.44 -14.85
N ALA A 140 23.55 -2.36 -14.36
CA ALA A 140 24.69 -1.95 -15.18
C ALA A 140 24.97 -2.91 -16.37
N ARG A 141 24.43 -4.15 -16.32
CA ARG A 141 24.56 -5.14 -17.39
C ARG A 141 23.52 -4.97 -18.51
N GLY A 142 22.53 -4.12 -18.31
CA GLY A 142 21.41 -3.92 -19.24
C GLY A 142 20.05 -4.11 -18.58
N GLU A 143 19.04 -4.22 -19.43
CA GLU A 143 17.63 -4.32 -19.09
C GLU A 143 17.07 -5.71 -19.44
N ARG A 144 16.18 -6.23 -18.59
CA ARG A 144 15.40 -7.42 -18.90
C ARG A 144 13.98 -7.33 -18.36
N THR A 145 13.05 -7.93 -19.08
CA THR A 145 11.64 -8.06 -18.67
C THR A 145 11.36 -9.49 -18.26
N VAL A 146 10.74 -9.66 -17.10
CA VAL A 146 10.41 -10.97 -16.52
C VAL A 146 8.90 -11.09 -16.35
N PRO A 147 8.25 -12.12 -16.93
CA PRO A 147 6.85 -12.41 -16.63
C PRO A 147 6.65 -12.62 -15.12
N LEU A 148 5.59 -12.06 -14.54
CA LEU A 148 5.38 -12.13 -13.09
C LEU A 148 5.22 -13.58 -12.59
N ALA A 149 4.72 -14.49 -13.44
CA ALA A 149 4.63 -15.92 -13.17
C ALA A 149 5.99 -16.60 -12.95
N GLU A 150 7.07 -16.04 -13.49
CA GLU A 150 8.44 -16.54 -13.37
C GLU A 150 9.28 -15.74 -12.35
N PHE A 151 8.71 -14.66 -11.81
CA PHE A 151 9.45 -13.74 -10.95
C PHE A 151 9.73 -14.30 -9.55
N TYR A 152 8.87 -15.21 -9.06
CA TYR A 152 8.93 -15.73 -7.69
C TYR A 152 9.52 -17.14 -7.63
N THR A 153 10.51 -17.33 -6.75
CA THR A 153 11.15 -18.65 -6.51
C THR A 153 10.78 -19.26 -5.15
N GLY A 154 9.96 -18.56 -4.37
CA GLY A 154 9.43 -19.02 -3.08
C GLY A 154 8.99 -17.87 -2.18
N VAL A 155 8.69 -18.18 -0.92
CA VAL A 155 8.26 -17.20 0.08
C VAL A 155 9.34 -16.13 0.26
N ARG A 156 9.00 -14.87 -0.03
CA ARG A 156 9.88 -13.70 0.08
C ARG A 156 11.17 -13.82 -0.74
N LYS A 157 11.12 -14.55 -1.86
CA LYS A 157 12.24 -14.76 -2.79
C LYS A 157 11.82 -14.47 -4.23
N THR A 158 12.66 -13.71 -4.93
CA THR A 158 12.48 -13.36 -6.34
C THR A 158 13.71 -13.75 -7.14
N VAL A 159 13.61 -13.66 -8.47
CA VAL A 159 14.74 -13.84 -9.40
C VAL A 159 15.63 -12.60 -9.55
N MET A 160 15.33 -11.52 -8.83
CA MET A 160 16.11 -10.27 -8.89
C MET A 160 17.54 -10.50 -8.39
N GLN A 161 18.49 -9.94 -9.12
CA GLN A 161 19.88 -9.87 -8.69
C GLN A 161 20.08 -8.68 -7.73
N PRO A 162 21.10 -8.72 -6.84
CA PRO A 162 21.34 -7.66 -5.87
C PRO A 162 21.54 -6.27 -6.47
N ASP A 163 21.98 -6.19 -7.73
CA ASP A 163 22.26 -4.94 -8.43
C ASP A 163 21.15 -4.49 -9.41
N GLU A 164 19.99 -5.16 -9.38
CA GLU A 164 18.84 -4.82 -10.22
C GLU A 164 17.87 -3.86 -9.53
N LEU A 165 17.37 -2.90 -10.30
CA LEU A 165 16.27 -2.01 -9.96
C LEU A 165 15.05 -2.36 -10.81
N LEU A 166 13.89 -2.54 -10.17
CA LEU A 166 12.61 -2.61 -10.90
C LEU A 166 12.22 -1.19 -11.33
N VAL A 167 12.03 -0.97 -12.63
CA VAL A 167 11.71 0.34 -13.21
C VAL A 167 10.28 0.42 -13.79
N ASP A 168 9.65 -0.72 -14.09
CA ASP A 168 8.29 -0.77 -14.63
C ASP A 168 7.56 -2.07 -14.26
N ILE A 169 6.25 -1.96 -14.12
CA ILE A 169 5.32 -3.09 -14.06
C ILE A 169 4.31 -2.89 -15.18
N SER A 170 4.27 -3.81 -16.16
CA SER A 170 3.37 -3.72 -17.30
C SER A 170 2.42 -4.90 -17.42
N PHE A 171 1.18 -4.65 -17.82
CA PHE A 171 0.17 -5.67 -18.09
C PHE A 171 -0.86 -5.18 -19.12
N PRO A 172 -1.49 -6.09 -19.90
CA PRO A 172 -2.56 -5.69 -20.80
C PRO A 172 -3.73 -5.06 -20.04
N ALA A 173 -4.24 -3.95 -20.56
CA ALA A 173 -5.51 -3.38 -20.13
C ALA A 173 -6.64 -4.37 -20.40
N LEU A 174 -7.59 -4.49 -19.47
CA LEU A 174 -8.80 -5.26 -19.69
C LEU A 174 -9.54 -4.72 -20.93
N ARG A 175 -9.96 -5.64 -21.80
CA ARG A 175 -10.84 -5.35 -22.94
C ARG A 175 -12.28 -5.15 -22.46
N GLU A 176 -13.13 -4.59 -23.31
CA GLU A 176 -14.55 -4.36 -22.98
C GLU A 176 -15.32 -5.66 -22.66
N THR A 177 -14.92 -6.78 -23.26
CA THR A 177 -15.50 -8.10 -23.00
C THR A 177 -14.96 -8.76 -21.73
N GLN A 178 -13.90 -8.19 -21.14
CA GLN A 178 -13.27 -8.71 -19.94
C GLN A 178 -13.78 -8.02 -18.70
N ARG A 179 -14.02 -8.83 -17.66
CA ARG A 179 -14.48 -8.38 -16.36
C ARG A 179 -13.58 -8.99 -15.30
N GLY A 180 -13.36 -8.27 -14.22
CA GLY A 180 -12.50 -8.79 -13.16
C GLY A 180 -12.92 -8.30 -11.79
N THR A 181 -12.62 -9.10 -10.78
CA THR A 181 -12.80 -8.74 -9.37
C THR A 181 -11.68 -9.28 -8.49
N PHE A 182 -11.56 -8.70 -7.30
CA PHE A 182 -10.65 -9.13 -6.25
C PHE A 182 -11.45 -9.35 -4.96
N ILE A 183 -11.22 -10.47 -4.28
CA ILE A 183 -11.90 -10.82 -3.04
C ILE A 183 -10.85 -11.13 -1.98
N LYS A 184 -10.93 -10.45 -0.84
CA LYS A 184 -10.09 -10.67 0.33
C LYS A 184 -10.91 -11.19 1.51
N MET A 185 -10.40 -12.22 2.16
CA MET A 185 -10.88 -12.70 3.45
C MET A 185 -9.85 -12.41 4.52
N ALA A 186 -10.28 -11.76 5.59
CA ALA A 186 -9.41 -11.29 6.66
C ALA A 186 -10.14 -11.31 8.01
N LEU A 187 -9.40 -11.22 9.11
CA LEU A 187 -9.94 -11.25 10.48
C LEU A 187 -10.67 -9.95 10.88
N ARG A 188 -10.44 -8.86 10.14
CA ARG A 188 -11.05 -7.54 10.35
C ARG A 188 -11.14 -6.78 9.02
N ARG A 189 -11.98 -5.74 8.95
CA ARG A 189 -12.29 -5.03 7.70
C ARG A 189 -11.17 -4.15 7.15
N ALA A 190 -10.24 -3.71 7.98
CA ALA A 190 -9.11 -2.85 7.60
C ALA A 190 -7.86 -3.19 8.41
N GLN A 191 -6.67 -2.76 7.94
CA GLN A 191 -5.39 -3.13 8.56
C GLN A 191 -5.23 -4.64 8.75
N ALA A 192 -5.66 -5.46 7.79
CA ALA A 192 -5.65 -6.91 7.97
C ALA A 192 -4.83 -7.61 6.90
N ILE A 193 -3.97 -8.53 7.34
CA ILE A 193 -3.29 -9.45 6.44
C ILE A 193 -4.31 -10.50 5.98
N SER A 194 -4.30 -10.79 4.69
CA SER A 194 -5.19 -11.76 4.07
C SER A 194 -5.02 -13.16 4.66
N LEU A 195 -6.14 -13.78 5.06
CA LEU A 195 -6.23 -15.22 5.29
C LEU A 195 -6.20 -15.95 3.94
N VAL A 196 -6.98 -15.43 2.99
CA VAL A 196 -7.06 -15.84 1.60
C VAL A 196 -7.38 -14.60 0.78
N ASN A 197 -6.79 -14.48 -0.39
CA ASN A 197 -7.30 -13.56 -1.41
C ASN A 197 -7.40 -14.29 -2.76
N ALA A 198 -8.30 -13.82 -3.62
CA ALA A 198 -8.48 -14.35 -4.96
C ALA A 198 -8.76 -13.22 -5.95
N ALA A 199 -8.13 -13.28 -7.11
CA ALA A 199 -8.52 -12.46 -8.25
C ALA A 199 -9.13 -13.36 -9.33
N VAL A 200 -10.23 -12.90 -9.91
CA VAL A 200 -10.93 -13.57 -11.00
C VAL A 200 -11.02 -12.58 -12.15
N VAL A 201 -10.50 -12.96 -13.31
CA VAL A 201 -10.62 -12.20 -14.56
C VAL A 201 -11.21 -13.14 -15.61
N LEU A 202 -12.35 -12.77 -16.17
CA LEU A 202 -13.05 -13.54 -17.20
C LEU A 202 -13.19 -12.71 -18.46
N ASP A 203 -12.99 -13.33 -19.62
CA ASP A 203 -13.49 -12.83 -20.89
C ASP A 203 -14.84 -13.49 -21.16
N VAL A 204 -15.91 -12.71 -21.26
CA VAL A 204 -17.28 -13.22 -21.43
C VAL A 204 -17.83 -12.73 -22.76
N GLN A 205 -18.14 -13.68 -23.64
CA GLN A 205 -18.63 -13.42 -24.99
C GLN A 205 -19.90 -14.22 -25.24
N ALA A 206 -20.95 -13.57 -25.75
CA ALA A 206 -22.26 -14.19 -25.97
C ALA A 206 -22.82 -14.97 -24.75
N GLY A 207 -22.51 -14.50 -23.53
CA GLY A 207 -22.95 -15.11 -22.27
C GLY A 207 -22.19 -16.36 -21.83
N ALA A 208 -21.10 -16.74 -22.50
CA ALA A 208 -20.21 -17.82 -22.11
C ALA A 208 -18.78 -17.29 -21.85
N VAL A 209 -18.05 -17.97 -20.97
CA VAL A 209 -16.66 -17.64 -20.64
C VAL A 209 -15.75 -18.13 -21.77
N SER A 210 -15.08 -17.24 -22.49
CA SER A 210 -14.09 -17.61 -23.51
C SER A 210 -12.73 -17.93 -22.88
N SER A 211 -12.33 -17.18 -21.85
CA SER A 211 -11.11 -17.42 -21.08
C SER A 211 -11.29 -16.98 -19.63
N ALA A 212 -10.53 -17.60 -18.73
CA ALA A 212 -10.56 -17.33 -17.30
C ALA A 212 -9.14 -17.32 -16.73
N ALA A 213 -8.87 -16.38 -15.83
CA ALA A 213 -7.71 -16.38 -14.94
C ALA A 213 -8.21 -16.27 -13.49
N ILE A 214 -7.90 -17.27 -12.68
CA ILE A 214 -8.26 -17.36 -11.27
C ILE A 214 -6.97 -17.56 -10.48
N THR A 215 -6.50 -16.50 -9.83
CA THR A 215 -5.27 -16.53 -9.04
C THR A 215 -5.57 -16.46 -7.55
N LEU A 216 -4.78 -17.18 -6.76
CA LEU A 216 -5.02 -17.40 -5.34
C LEU A 216 -3.79 -16.99 -4.51
N GLY A 217 -4.01 -16.18 -3.48
CA GLY A 217 -2.99 -15.76 -2.53
C GLY A 217 -3.24 -16.22 -1.10
N ALA A 218 -2.18 -16.21 -0.29
CA ALA A 218 -2.11 -16.68 1.08
C ALA A 218 -2.48 -18.18 1.29
N VAL A 219 -2.47 -18.97 0.20
CA VAL A 219 -2.86 -20.39 0.21
C VAL A 219 -1.83 -21.33 -0.45
N ALA A 220 -0.64 -20.81 -0.73
CA ALA A 220 0.52 -21.53 -1.23
C ALA A 220 1.80 -20.70 -0.95
N PRO A 221 3.01 -21.25 -1.14
CA PRO A 221 4.27 -20.51 -0.96
C PRO A 221 4.45 -19.29 -1.90
N THR A 222 3.70 -19.23 -2.99
CA THR A 222 3.60 -18.10 -3.93
C THR A 222 2.14 -17.97 -4.37
N ILE A 223 1.81 -16.90 -5.10
CA ILE A 223 0.51 -16.80 -5.78
C ILE A 223 0.44 -17.87 -6.87
N ILE A 224 -0.69 -18.58 -6.98
CA ILE A 224 -0.89 -19.67 -7.94
C ILE A 224 -2.14 -19.45 -8.79
N HIS A 225 -2.14 -20.02 -10.00
CA HIS A 225 -3.34 -20.17 -10.82
C HIS A 225 -4.13 -21.42 -10.44
N ALA A 226 -5.45 -21.32 -10.39
CA ALA A 226 -6.36 -22.46 -10.29
C ALA A 226 -6.66 -23.02 -11.68
N ARG A 227 -5.65 -23.60 -12.33
CA ARG A 227 -5.67 -23.96 -13.76
C ARG A 227 -6.82 -24.90 -14.15
N GLU A 228 -7.17 -25.84 -13.29
CA GLU A 228 -8.28 -26.76 -13.50
C GLU A 228 -9.62 -26.02 -13.51
N ALA A 229 -9.81 -25.04 -12.61
CA ALA A 229 -11.00 -24.20 -12.58
C ALA A 229 -11.07 -23.27 -13.82
N GLU A 230 -9.94 -22.67 -14.20
CA GLU A 230 -9.83 -21.84 -15.40
C GLU A 230 -10.23 -22.62 -16.66
N SER A 231 -9.65 -23.81 -16.83
CA SER A 231 -9.93 -24.70 -17.96
C SER A 231 -11.38 -25.20 -17.95
N TYR A 232 -11.91 -25.50 -16.77
CA TYR A 232 -13.30 -25.95 -16.61
C TYR A 232 -14.31 -24.89 -17.05
N LEU A 233 -14.03 -23.60 -16.83
CA LEU A 233 -14.92 -22.50 -17.17
C LEU A 233 -14.98 -22.21 -18.68
N ALA A 234 -13.91 -22.48 -19.42
CA ALA A 234 -13.85 -22.20 -20.85
C ALA A 234 -15.01 -22.86 -21.62
N GLY A 235 -15.72 -22.05 -22.41
CA GLY A 235 -16.90 -22.43 -23.19
C GLY A 235 -18.21 -22.54 -22.41
N LYS A 236 -18.22 -22.30 -21.09
CA LYS A 236 -19.44 -22.47 -20.26
C LYS A 236 -20.11 -21.16 -19.90
N LYS A 237 -21.43 -21.22 -19.72
CA LYS A 237 -22.20 -20.16 -19.05
C LYS A 237 -22.06 -20.29 -17.54
N LEU A 238 -22.02 -19.18 -16.83
CA LEU A 238 -21.89 -19.15 -15.37
C LEU A 238 -23.20 -19.51 -14.67
N THR A 239 -23.69 -20.76 -14.78
CA THR A 239 -24.81 -21.23 -13.95
C THR A 239 -24.36 -21.45 -12.50
N ASP A 240 -25.30 -21.62 -11.57
CA ASP A 240 -24.95 -21.88 -10.17
C ASP A 240 -24.11 -23.16 -10.00
N GLU A 241 -24.39 -24.20 -10.78
CA GLU A 241 -23.63 -25.45 -10.78
C GLU A 241 -22.21 -25.26 -11.31
N VAL A 242 -22.06 -24.53 -12.43
CA VAL A 242 -20.76 -24.23 -13.02
C VAL A 242 -19.91 -23.39 -12.07
N VAL A 243 -20.51 -22.38 -11.44
CA VAL A 243 -19.82 -21.52 -10.47
C VAL A 243 -19.41 -22.30 -9.22
N ALA A 244 -20.29 -23.17 -8.71
CA ALA A 244 -19.98 -24.02 -7.56
C ALA A 244 -18.84 -25.00 -7.85
N GLU A 245 -18.83 -25.62 -9.03
CA GLU A 245 -17.79 -26.58 -9.43
C GLU A 245 -16.44 -25.89 -9.69
N ALA A 246 -16.42 -24.76 -10.38
CA ALA A 246 -15.20 -23.98 -10.56
C ALA A 246 -14.60 -23.52 -9.23
N ALA A 247 -15.44 -23.10 -8.27
CA ALA A 247 -14.99 -22.76 -6.93
C ALA A 247 -14.42 -23.97 -6.17
N ARG A 248 -15.01 -25.16 -6.33
CA ARG A 248 -14.51 -26.42 -5.76
C ARG A 248 -13.14 -26.78 -6.33
N LEU A 249 -12.96 -26.68 -7.65
CA LEU A 249 -11.67 -26.90 -8.32
C LEU A 249 -10.61 -25.90 -7.84
N ALA A 250 -10.96 -24.63 -7.65
CA ALA A 250 -10.03 -23.64 -7.11
C ALA A 250 -9.60 -23.95 -5.66
N MET A 251 -10.52 -24.46 -4.84
CA MET A 251 -10.17 -24.99 -3.51
C MET A 251 -9.20 -26.18 -3.62
N GLU A 252 -9.37 -27.06 -4.60
CA GLU A 252 -8.45 -28.20 -4.83
C GLU A 252 -7.06 -27.78 -5.28
N ALA A 253 -6.89 -26.61 -5.89
CA ALA A 253 -5.58 -26.05 -6.21
C ALA A 253 -4.83 -25.54 -4.95
N SER A 254 -5.55 -25.16 -3.89
CA SER A 254 -4.95 -24.57 -2.69
C SER A 254 -4.16 -25.57 -1.83
N ARG A 255 -3.03 -25.14 -1.29
CA ARG A 255 -2.14 -25.92 -0.39
C ARG A 255 -1.72 -25.08 0.83
N PRO A 256 -2.69 -24.57 1.63
CA PRO A 256 -2.38 -23.70 2.76
C PRO A 256 -1.74 -24.47 3.94
N ILE A 257 -1.11 -23.71 4.83
CA ILE A 257 -0.61 -24.20 6.12
C ILE A 257 -1.52 -23.73 7.27
N ASP A 258 -1.45 -24.41 8.40
CA ASP A 258 -1.99 -23.93 9.67
C ASP A 258 -1.10 -22.82 10.23
N ASP A 259 -1.70 -21.75 10.77
CA ASP A 259 -0.99 -20.75 11.56
C ASP A 259 -1.91 -20.13 12.62
N ILE A 260 -1.38 -19.14 13.36
CA ILE A 260 -2.14 -18.42 14.40
C ILE A 260 -3.37 -17.68 13.87
N ARG A 261 -3.48 -17.44 12.56
CA ARG A 261 -4.57 -16.68 11.96
C ARG A 261 -5.71 -17.58 11.50
N ALA A 262 -5.41 -18.78 11.00
CA ALA A 262 -6.41 -19.74 10.54
C ALA A 262 -5.81 -21.13 10.29
N SER A 263 -6.65 -22.16 10.43
CA SER A 263 -6.30 -23.51 9.99
C SER A 263 -6.25 -23.65 8.47
N ALA A 264 -5.47 -24.62 7.99
CA ALA A 264 -5.37 -24.98 6.59
C ALA A 264 -6.74 -25.37 6.02
N ALA A 265 -7.52 -26.18 6.76
CA ALA A 265 -8.87 -26.57 6.36
C ALA A 265 -9.80 -25.36 6.17
N TYR A 266 -9.76 -24.39 7.09
CA TYR A 266 -10.56 -23.17 6.98
C TYR A 266 -10.13 -22.32 5.78
N ARG A 267 -8.83 -22.18 5.53
CA ARG A 267 -8.31 -21.46 4.34
C ARG A 267 -8.72 -22.12 3.03
N ARG A 268 -8.77 -23.46 2.95
CA ARG A 268 -9.29 -24.18 1.77
C ARG A 268 -10.75 -23.78 1.51
N GLU A 269 -11.59 -23.82 2.54
CA GLU A 269 -13.00 -23.44 2.38
C GLU A 269 -13.17 -21.95 2.04
N LEU A 270 -12.38 -21.06 2.66
CA LEU A 270 -12.37 -19.64 2.30
C LEU A 270 -11.93 -19.39 0.85
N THR A 271 -11.04 -20.22 0.30
CA THR A 271 -10.67 -20.19 -1.13
C THR A 271 -11.88 -20.47 -2.00
N ARG A 272 -12.60 -21.56 -1.70
CA ARG A 272 -13.85 -21.92 -2.39
C ARG A 272 -14.84 -20.75 -2.35
N VAL A 273 -15.10 -20.20 -1.17
CA VAL A 273 -16.06 -19.10 -0.97
C VAL A 273 -15.62 -17.82 -1.70
N SER A 274 -14.31 -17.51 -1.71
CA SER A 274 -13.80 -16.30 -2.36
C SER A 274 -13.97 -16.37 -3.88
N VAL A 275 -13.62 -17.50 -4.49
CA VAL A 275 -13.81 -17.72 -5.93
C VAL A 275 -15.29 -17.77 -6.29
N LEU A 276 -16.11 -18.45 -5.49
CA LEU A 276 -17.57 -18.49 -5.67
C LEU A 276 -18.16 -17.07 -5.69
N ARG A 277 -17.77 -16.21 -4.73
CA ARG A 277 -18.22 -14.81 -4.66
C ARG A 277 -17.74 -14.01 -5.87
N GLY A 278 -16.49 -14.20 -6.29
CA GLY A 278 -15.92 -13.49 -7.44
C GLY A 278 -16.60 -13.87 -8.77
N LEU A 279 -16.87 -15.16 -8.99
CA LEU A 279 -17.59 -15.62 -10.18
C LEU A 279 -19.04 -15.13 -10.21
N ARG A 280 -19.73 -15.17 -9.06
CA ARG A 280 -21.10 -14.64 -8.95
C ARG A 280 -21.15 -13.14 -9.19
N SER A 281 -20.21 -12.37 -8.62
CA SER A 281 -20.23 -10.92 -8.80
C SER A 281 -20.06 -10.52 -10.27
N ILE A 282 -19.17 -11.20 -11.01
CA ILE A 282 -19.02 -10.97 -12.46
C ILE A 282 -20.27 -11.39 -13.23
N ARG A 283 -20.84 -12.57 -12.93
CA ARG A 283 -22.08 -13.06 -13.56
C ARG A 283 -23.24 -12.07 -13.37
N ASP A 284 -23.38 -11.54 -12.16
CA ASP A 284 -24.49 -10.69 -11.75
C ASP A 284 -24.23 -9.20 -12.06
N GLY A 285 -23.07 -8.86 -12.63
CA GLY A 285 -22.67 -7.48 -12.96
C GLY A 285 -22.47 -6.58 -11.73
N SER A 286 -22.15 -7.18 -10.57
CA SER A 286 -22.02 -6.51 -9.28
C SER A 286 -20.58 -6.48 -8.76
N GLU A 287 -19.59 -6.78 -9.60
CA GLU A 287 -18.19 -6.87 -9.20
C GLU A 287 -17.58 -5.56 -8.70
N LEU A 288 -18.15 -4.42 -9.11
CA LEU A 288 -17.76 -3.09 -8.67
C LEU A 288 -18.29 -2.75 -7.27
N VAL A 289 -19.22 -3.53 -6.72
CA VAL A 289 -19.83 -3.27 -5.41
C VAL A 289 -18.80 -3.42 -4.29
N GLY A 290 -18.80 -2.45 -3.38
CA GLY A 290 -18.03 -2.45 -2.13
C GLY A 290 -16.80 -1.55 -2.13
N MET A 291 -16.27 -1.18 -3.31
CA MET A 291 -15.23 -0.14 -3.40
C MET A 291 -15.91 1.21 -3.69
N PRO A 292 -15.62 2.27 -2.91
CA PRO A 292 -16.18 3.60 -3.17
C PRO A 292 -15.70 4.17 -4.52
N GLU A 293 -16.54 5.00 -5.16
CA GLU A 293 -16.21 5.72 -6.39
C GLU A 293 -14.99 6.62 -6.20
N ASP A 294 -14.94 7.32 -5.07
CA ASP A 294 -13.81 8.12 -4.64
C ASP A 294 -13.34 7.63 -3.25
N PRO A 295 -12.28 6.80 -3.17
CA PRO A 295 -11.81 6.24 -1.91
C PRO A 295 -11.04 7.27 -1.08
N VAL A 296 -11.30 7.30 0.24
CA VAL A 296 -10.55 8.17 1.15
C VAL A 296 -9.06 7.84 1.10
N ALA A 297 -8.25 8.83 0.72
CA ALA A 297 -6.81 8.67 0.53
C ALA A 297 -5.98 9.29 1.66
N LEU A 298 -6.54 10.27 2.38
CA LEU A 298 -5.83 11.15 3.31
C LEU A 298 -4.65 11.87 2.64
N THR A 299 -4.95 12.47 1.49
CA THR A 299 -4.01 13.27 0.71
C THR A 299 -4.49 14.72 0.67
N GLY A 300 -3.57 15.67 0.84
CA GLY A 300 -3.92 17.09 0.85
C GLY A 300 -4.10 17.68 -0.55
N ASN A 301 -4.68 18.89 -0.61
CA ASN A 301 -4.94 19.63 -1.85
C ASN A 301 -3.65 20.19 -2.48
N ALA A 302 -2.61 20.34 -1.68
CA ALA A 302 -1.26 20.68 -2.12
C ALA A 302 -0.40 19.41 -2.16
N ALA A 303 -0.48 18.66 -3.26
CA ALA A 303 0.61 17.76 -3.60
C ALA A 303 1.84 18.63 -3.85
N GLY A 304 2.68 18.83 -2.84
CA GLY A 304 3.95 19.54 -3.01
C GLY A 304 4.69 18.91 -4.18
N GLU A 305 5.14 19.72 -5.13
CA GLU A 305 5.92 19.21 -6.26
C GLU A 305 7.08 18.39 -5.71
N LYS A 306 7.17 17.12 -6.12
CA LYS A 306 8.32 16.27 -5.78
C LYS A 306 9.54 16.88 -6.47
N ARG A 307 10.29 17.68 -5.72
CA ARG A 307 11.57 18.20 -6.18
C ARG A 307 12.57 17.06 -6.23
N ALA A 308 13.18 16.84 -7.39
CA ALA A 308 14.39 16.03 -7.48
C ALA A 308 15.40 16.61 -6.50
N ALA A 309 15.92 15.76 -5.62
CA ALA A 309 16.87 16.15 -4.60
C ALA A 309 17.82 14.98 -4.37
N GLU A 310 19.10 15.30 -4.28
CA GLU A 310 20.15 14.36 -3.91
C GLU A 310 20.60 14.66 -2.50
N TRP A 311 20.85 13.61 -1.73
CA TRP A 311 21.31 13.74 -0.37
C TRP A 311 22.08 12.48 0.01
N GLN A 312 23.09 12.61 0.86
CA GLN A 312 23.79 11.46 1.41
C GLN A 312 24.17 11.69 2.86
N SER A 313 24.06 10.64 3.67
CA SER A 313 24.54 10.66 5.04
C SER A 313 26.08 10.83 5.06
N PRO A 314 26.67 11.59 6.00
CA PRO A 314 26.02 12.23 7.15
C PRO A 314 25.71 13.73 6.94
N ALA A 315 25.44 14.19 5.71
CA ALA A 315 25.09 15.60 5.48
C ALA A 315 23.84 16.00 6.27
N PRO A 316 23.71 17.23 6.80
CA PRO A 316 22.56 17.62 7.61
C PRO A 316 21.21 17.39 6.90
N ILE A 317 20.20 17.02 7.67
CA ILE A 317 18.82 16.92 7.17
C ILE A 317 18.18 18.31 7.31
N GLU A 318 18.01 19.01 6.20
CA GLU A 318 17.33 20.30 6.13
C GLU A 318 15.88 20.10 5.69
N THR A 319 14.92 20.56 6.49
CA THR A 319 13.49 20.31 6.26
C THR A 319 12.64 21.48 6.77
N THR A 320 11.40 21.58 6.32
CA THR A 320 10.40 22.45 6.95
C THR A 320 9.49 21.62 7.84
N VAL A 321 9.36 21.97 9.12
CA VAL A 321 8.45 21.33 10.07
C VAL A 321 7.54 22.39 10.68
N ASN A 322 6.22 22.20 10.56
CA ASN A 322 5.20 23.15 11.05
C ASN A 322 5.46 24.60 10.58
N GLY A 323 5.83 24.75 9.29
CA GLY A 323 6.16 26.04 8.67
C GLY A 323 7.53 26.62 9.05
N LYS A 324 8.31 25.98 9.91
CA LYS A 324 9.65 26.43 10.35
C LYS A 324 10.75 25.61 9.71
N LYS A 325 11.79 26.27 9.20
CA LYS A 325 13.00 25.58 8.74
C LYS A 325 13.73 24.97 9.93
N MET A 326 14.09 23.69 9.81
CA MET A 326 14.86 22.94 10.80
C MET A 326 16.04 22.25 10.10
N VAL A 327 17.16 22.16 10.83
CA VAL A 327 18.37 21.47 10.39
C VAL A 327 18.74 20.45 11.46
N PHE A 328 18.87 19.19 11.07
CA PHE A 328 19.27 18.11 11.97
C PHE A 328 20.67 17.59 11.59
N GLU A 329 21.62 17.79 12.49
CA GLU A 329 23.00 17.30 12.35
C GLU A 329 23.13 15.80 12.68
N ARG A 330 22.13 15.22 13.35
CA ARG A 330 22.13 13.84 13.86
C ARG A 330 20.79 13.14 13.61
N GLY A 331 20.73 11.83 13.84
CA GLY A 331 19.51 11.03 13.71
C GLY A 331 19.26 10.45 12.32
N HIS A 332 20.28 10.42 11.47
CA HIS A 332 20.25 9.89 10.10
C HIS A 332 19.91 8.39 10.05
N GLU A 333 20.23 7.68 11.13
CA GLU A 333 20.02 6.27 11.37
C GLU A 333 18.68 5.95 12.07
N LYS A 334 17.83 6.96 12.25
CA LYS A 334 16.52 6.84 12.91
C LYS A 334 15.39 6.76 11.87
N ASN A 335 14.20 6.40 12.34
CA ASN A 335 12.97 6.68 11.61
C ASN A 335 12.52 8.14 11.85
N LEU A 336 11.63 8.64 11.00
CA LEU A 336 11.16 10.03 11.01
C LEU A 336 10.49 10.39 12.34
N LEU A 337 9.77 9.45 12.93
CA LEU A 337 9.15 9.64 14.24
C LEU A 337 10.19 10.00 15.30
N ARG A 338 11.28 9.24 15.38
CA ARG A 338 12.35 9.47 16.36
C ARG A 338 13.17 10.72 16.04
N LEU A 339 13.38 11.05 14.77
CA LEU A 339 13.99 12.34 14.39
C LEU A 339 13.18 13.53 14.95
N LEU A 340 11.87 13.55 14.67
CA LEU A 340 10.99 14.64 15.11
C LEU A 340 10.89 14.74 16.62
N ARG A 341 10.82 13.60 17.32
CA ARG A 341 10.67 13.56 18.77
C ARG A 341 11.97 13.84 19.53
N ASP A 342 13.05 13.17 19.15
CA ASP A 342 14.29 13.16 19.94
C ASP A 342 15.19 14.35 19.57
N GLU A 343 15.28 14.70 18.29
CA GLU A 343 16.11 15.81 17.82
C GLU A 343 15.29 17.09 17.65
N GLY A 344 14.03 16.96 17.19
CA GLY A 344 13.12 18.09 16.99
C GLY A 344 12.35 18.52 18.23
N MET A 345 12.36 17.73 19.31
CA MET A 345 11.59 17.96 20.54
C MET A 345 10.06 18.12 20.31
N LEU A 346 9.55 17.64 19.18
CA LEU A 346 8.12 17.62 18.83
C LEU A 346 7.49 16.30 19.30
N ILE A 347 7.20 16.24 20.60
CA ILE A 347 6.83 15.01 21.31
C ILE A 347 5.33 14.67 21.24
N GLY A 348 4.52 15.49 20.56
CA GLY A 348 3.08 15.30 20.39
C GLY A 348 2.76 14.04 19.61
N THR A 349 3.42 13.81 18.48
CA THR A 349 3.35 12.56 17.72
C THR A 349 3.94 11.40 18.53
N LYS A 350 3.23 10.27 18.66
CA LYS A 350 3.59 9.19 19.61
C LYS A 350 4.11 7.92 18.94
N GLU A 351 5.03 7.23 19.62
CA GLU A 351 5.40 5.84 19.30
C GLU A 351 4.40 4.90 19.96
N GLY A 352 3.48 4.32 19.18
CA GLY A 352 2.50 3.37 19.69
C GLY A 352 2.96 1.93 19.51
N CYS A 353 2.55 1.29 18.42
CA CYS A 353 2.96 -0.09 18.11
C CYS A 353 4.36 -0.20 17.48
N ALA A 354 4.95 0.91 17.00
CA ALA A 354 6.17 0.93 16.17
C ALA A 354 6.11 0.11 14.87
N GLU A 355 4.92 -0.36 14.46
CA GLU A 355 4.73 -1.28 13.33
C GLU A 355 3.90 -0.69 12.19
N GLY A 356 3.50 0.59 12.29
CA GLY A 356 2.62 1.24 11.30
C GLY A 356 1.14 0.84 11.38
N GLU A 357 0.75 0.08 12.39
CA GLU A 357 -0.61 -0.43 12.57
C GLU A 357 -1.53 0.55 13.30
N CYS A 358 -1.05 1.21 14.36
CA CYS A 358 -1.92 1.91 15.31
C CYS A 358 -2.17 3.39 15.00
N GLY A 359 -1.43 3.99 14.07
CA GLY A 359 -1.63 5.38 13.64
C GLY A 359 -1.26 6.48 14.64
N ALA A 360 -0.74 6.15 15.82
CA ALA A 360 -0.38 7.16 16.82
C ALA A 360 0.77 8.08 16.35
N CYS A 361 1.53 7.61 15.36
CA CYS A 361 2.66 8.32 14.75
C CYS A 361 2.31 9.08 13.46
N THR A 362 1.02 9.26 13.14
CA THR A 362 0.62 9.94 11.91
C THR A 362 1.14 11.37 11.88
N VAL A 363 1.78 11.74 10.78
CA VAL A 363 2.19 13.11 10.42
C VAL A 363 1.80 13.37 8.98
N PHE A 364 1.81 14.63 8.55
CA PHE A 364 1.76 14.95 7.12
C PHE A 364 3.17 15.08 6.59
N LEU A 365 3.48 14.36 5.52
CA LEU A 365 4.74 14.43 4.79
C LEU A 365 4.42 14.78 3.35
N ASP A 366 4.90 15.93 2.89
CA ASP A 366 4.63 16.47 1.55
C ASP A 366 3.13 16.45 1.23
N GLY A 367 2.31 16.91 2.19
CA GLY A 367 0.85 17.00 2.06
C GLY A 367 0.07 15.69 2.29
N LYS A 368 0.73 14.52 2.37
CA LYS A 368 0.08 13.21 2.57
C LYS A 368 0.16 12.74 4.02
N ALA A 369 -0.91 12.16 4.56
CA ALA A 369 -0.85 11.51 5.88
C ALA A 369 -0.05 10.20 5.80
N VAL A 370 0.98 10.05 6.63
CA VAL A 370 1.88 8.87 6.63
C VAL A 370 2.19 8.40 8.05
N MET A 371 2.60 7.13 8.19
CA MET A 371 3.10 6.57 9.45
C MET A 371 4.58 6.91 9.65
N ALA A 372 4.90 7.89 10.49
CA ALA A 372 6.28 8.37 10.66
C ALA A 372 7.25 7.30 11.18
N CYS A 373 6.77 6.26 11.90
CA CYS A 373 7.64 5.17 12.36
C CYS A 373 8.17 4.30 11.21
N LEU A 374 7.53 4.32 10.03
CA LEU A 374 7.93 3.54 8.85
C LEU A 374 8.67 4.36 7.80
N VAL A 375 9.00 5.62 8.09
CA VAL A 375 9.72 6.50 7.16
C VAL A 375 11.16 6.66 7.66
N PRO A 376 12.19 6.39 6.84
CA PRO A 376 13.56 6.73 7.20
C PRO A 376 13.72 8.24 7.45
N ALA A 377 14.42 8.62 8.51
CA ALA A 377 14.65 10.04 8.85
C ALA A 377 15.23 10.87 7.69
N PRO A 378 16.21 10.38 6.90
CA PRO A 378 16.73 11.09 5.74
C PRO A 378 15.69 11.52 4.70
N ARG A 379 14.54 10.86 4.62
CA ARG A 379 13.46 11.26 3.71
C ARG A 379 12.87 12.63 4.07
N ALA A 380 13.11 13.15 5.27
CA ALA A 380 12.75 14.52 5.63
C ALA A 380 13.56 15.57 4.87
N HIS A 381 14.73 15.25 4.32
CA HIS A 381 15.53 16.24 3.61
C HIS A 381 14.74 16.84 2.42
N GLY A 382 14.64 18.17 2.40
CA GLY A 382 13.86 18.95 1.43
C GLY A 382 12.36 18.66 1.46
N ALA A 383 11.81 18.12 2.55
CA ALA A 383 10.40 17.82 2.70
C ALA A 383 9.66 18.89 3.51
N GLU A 384 8.34 18.91 3.37
CA GLU A 384 7.43 19.65 4.25
C GLU A 384 6.70 18.68 5.18
N ILE A 385 6.83 18.93 6.48
CA ILE A 385 6.27 18.08 7.53
C ILE A 385 5.34 18.89 8.41
N VAL A 386 4.16 18.34 8.69
CA VAL A 386 3.25 18.86 9.71
C VAL A 386 3.02 17.79 10.77
N THR A 387 3.30 18.12 12.02
CA THR A 387 3.00 17.30 13.20
C THR A 387 1.71 17.77 13.87
N VAL A 388 1.25 17.07 14.91
CA VAL A 388 0.02 17.47 15.63
C VAL A 388 0.12 18.88 16.23
N GLU A 389 1.32 19.29 16.64
CA GLU A 389 1.61 20.63 17.13
C GLU A 389 1.41 21.71 16.05
N GLY A 390 1.58 21.35 14.77
CA GLY A 390 1.39 22.24 13.63
C GLY A 390 -0.04 22.39 13.15
N LEU A 391 -1.02 21.71 13.77
CA LEU A 391 -2.43 21.89 13.42
C LEU A 391 -3.00 23.23 13.92
N ALA A 392 -2.49 23.72 15.05
CA ALA A 392 -2.95 24.98 15.64
C ALA A 392 -2.21 26.17 14.99
N ASP A 393 -2.91 27.31 14.86
CA ASP A 393 -2.32 28.58 14.47
C ASP A 393 -2.16 29.48 15.71
N GLY A 394 -0.97 29.45 16.30
CA GLY A 394 -0.71 30.12 17.57
C GLY A 394 -1.59 29.57 18.69
N GLU A 395 -2.43 30.41 19.27
CA GLU A 395 -3.41 30.01 20.31
C GLU A 395 -4.73 29.50 19.72
N ARG A 396 -4.96 29.64 18.41
CA ARG A 396 -6.18 29.19 17.76
C ARG A 396 -6.06 27.70 17.43
N LEU A 397 -6.85 26.89 18.11
CA LEU A 397 -6.93 25.46 17.84
C LEU A 397 -7.56 25.19 16.46
N HIS A 398 -7.12 24.10 15.83
CA HIS A 398 -7.79 23.57 14.65
C HIS A 398 -9.23 23.14 15.01
N PRO A 399 -10.24 23.29 14.13
CA PRO A 399 -11.61 22.88 14.41
C PRO A 399 -11.76 21.44 14.93
N VAL A 400 -10.93 20.53 14.41
CA VAL A 400 -10.85 19.13 14.88
C VAL A 400 -10.34 19.04 16.32
N GLN A 401 -9.34 19.81 16.71
CA GLN A 401 -8.83 19.82 18.09
C GLN A 401 -9.90 20.32 19.06
N GLU A 402 -10.60 21.41 18.73
CA GLU A 402 -11.70 21.94 19.54
C GLU A 402 -12.84 20.94 19.69
N ALA A 403 -13.26 20.32 18.58
CA ALA A 403 -14.34 19.34 18.60
C ALA A 403 -13.99 18.11 19.45
N PHE A 404 -12.75 17.63 19.40
CA PHE A 404 -12.31 16.53 20.25
C PHE A 404 -12.38 16.86 21.74
N ILE A 405 -12.03 18.09 22.12
CA ILE A 405 -12.14 18.57 23.51
C ILE A 405 -13.61 18.62 23.92
N GLN A 406 -14.46 19.27 23.13
CA GLN A 406 -15.87 19.49 23.46
C GLN A 406 -16.69 18.20 23.51
N SER A 407 -16.41 17.25 22.61
CA SER A 407 -17.09 15.95 22.58
C SER A 407 -16.55 14.95 23.61
N GLY A 408 -15.49 15.30 24.36
CA GLY A 408 -14.83 14.36 25.28
C GLY A 408 -14.20 13.17 24.54
N ALA A 409 -13.73 13.39 23.30
CA ALA A 409 -13.10 12.35 22.48
C ALA A 409 -11.67 11.99 22.95
N VAL A 410 -11.17 12.70 23.95
CA VAL A 410 -9.86 12.48 24.57
C VAL A 410 -10.04 11.63 25.82
N GLN A 411 -9.81 10.31 25.69
CA GLN A 411 -9.81 9.36 26.82
C GLN A 411 -8.45 9.39 27.55
N CYS A 412 -7.58 8.38 27.36
CA CYS A 412 -6.21 8.42 27.87
C CYS A 412 -5.29 9.37 27.07
N GLY A 413 -5.74 9.87 25.91
CA GLY A 413 -5.03 10.82 25.08
C GLY A 413 -3.89 10.27 24.23
N TYR A 414 -3.41 9.03 24.45
CA TYR A 414 -2.18 8.53 23.80
C TYR A 414 -2.30 8.44 22.27
N CYS A 415 -3.43 7.93 21.76
CA CYS A 415 -3.68 7.78 20.33
C CYS A 415 -4.25 9.04 19.68
N THR A 416 -4.71 10.01 20.49
CA THR A 416 -5.41 11.22 20.03
C THR A 416 -4.65 12.00 18.97
N PRO A 417 -3.31 12.21 19.06
CA PRO A 417 -2.56 12.89 18.00
C PRO A 417 -2.77 12.25 16.62
N GLY A 418 -2.73 10.92 16.54
CA GLY A 418 -2.96 10.20 15.30
C GLY A 418 -4.36 10.41 14.73
N PHE A 419 -5.39 10.38 15.59
CA PHE A 419 -6.77 10.63 15.19
C PHE A 419 -6.97 12.08 14.70
N LEU A 420 -6.41 13.06 15.41
CA LEU A 420 -6.47 14.47 15.02
C LEU A 420 -5.85 14.69 13.65
N MET A 421 -4.67 14.11 13.39
CA MET A 421 -3.99 14.23 12.09
C MET A 421 -4.81 13.59 10.97
N SER A 422 -5.29 12.36 11.15
CA SER A 422 -6.12 11.70 10.13
C SER A 422 -7.43 12.45 9.87
N ALA A 423 -8.09 12.95 10.91
CA ALA A 423 -9.33 13.71 10.79
C ALA A 423 -9.11 15.08 10.12
N ALA A 424 -8.06 15.81 10.50
CA ALA A 424 -7.73 17.08 9.85
C ALA A 424 -7.46 16.89 8.35
N LYS A 425 -6.73 15.84 7.99
CA LYS A 425 -6.48 15.52 6.58
C LYS A 425 -7.74 15.08 5.83
N LEU A 426 -8.63 14.32 6.48
CA LEU A 426 -9.93 13.99 5.90
C LEU A 426 -10.75 15.25 5.62
N LEU A 427 -10.81 16.21 6.55
CA LEU A 427 -11.58 17.43 6.34
C LEU A 427 -10.98 18.35 5.27
N GLU A 428 -9.66 18.30 5.07
CA GLU A 428 -9.00 18.97 3.94
C GLU A 428 -9.38 18.33 2.59
N GLU A 429 -9.40 17.00 2.53
CA GLU A 429 -9.79 16.23 1.33
C GLU A 429 -11.29 16.33 1.05
N ARG A 430 -12.11 16.28 2.10
CA ARG A 430 -13.58 16.22 2.08
C ARG A 430 -14.15 17.11 3.18
N PRO A 431 -14.57 18.35 2.88
CA PRO A 431 -15.10 19.26 3.88
C PRO A 431 -16.35 18.74 4.60
N GLN A 432 -17.16 17.91 3.95
CA GLN A 432 -18.39 17.33 4.50
C GLN A 432 -18.40 15.80 4.32
N PRO A 433 -17.58 15.05 5.07
CA PRO A 433 -17.51 13.61 4.92
C PRO A 433 -18.74 12.95 5.55
N THR A 434 -19.23 11.90 4.90
CA THR A 434 -20.17 10.95 5.48
C THR A 434 -19.51 10.17 6.63
N ARG A 435 -20.32 9.59 7.51
CA ARG A 435 -19.83 8.75 8.61
C ARG A 435 -18.95 7.59 8.12
N ASN A 436 -19.29 6.95 7.00
CA ASN A 436 -18.49 5.86 6.44
C ASN A 436 -17.10 6.34 6.00
N GLU A 437 -16.99 7.56 5.44
CA GLU A 437 -15.70 8.14 5.06
C GLU A 437 -14.86 8.50 6.29
N ILE A 438 -15.51 8.99 7.36
CA ILE A 438 -14.86 9.19 8.66
C ILE A 438 -14.31 7.86 9.20
N GLU A 439 -15.12 6.80 9.20
CA GLU A 439 -14.67 5.48 9.63
C GLU A 439 -13.51 4.97 8.77
N GLN A 440 -13.57 5.13 7.45
CA GLN A 440 -12.51 4.75 6.51
C GLN A 440 -11.20 5.50 6.78
N ALA A 441 -11.24 6.82 6.95
CA ALA A 441 -10.09 7.65 7.29
C ALA A 441 -9.38 7.17 8.57
N LEU A 442 -10.18 6.76 9.56
CA LEU A 442 -9.69 6.39 10.89
C LEU A 442 -9.31 4.91 11.01
N THR A 443 -9.47 4.10 9.95
CA THR A 443 -9.10 2.67 9.97
C THR A 443 -7.63 2.41 10.33
N GLY A 444 -6.75 3.38 10.08
CA GLY A 444 -5.34 3.32 10.46
C GLY A 444 -5.03 3.75 11.89
N ASN A 445 -6.04 4.14 12.68
CA ASN A 445 -5.88 4.63 14.04
C ASN A 445 -6.55 3.68 15.05
N LEU A 446 -5.75 3.11 15.95
CA LEU A 446 -6.23 2.17 16.97
C LEU A 446 -6.21 2.81 18.36
N CYS A 447 -7.37 2.82 19.01
CA CYS A 447 -7.57 3.25 20.38
C CYS A 447 -7.81 2.05 21.31
N ARG A 448 -6.90 1.82 22.27
CA ARG A 448 -7.04 0.77 23.28
C ARG A 448 -8.18 1.04 24.27
N CYS A 449 -8.52 2.30 24.49
CA CYS A 449 -9.63 2.72 25.38
C CYS A 449 -11.01 2.70 24.69
N THR A 450 -11.06 2.31 23.41
CA THR A 450 -12.29 2.07 22.64
C THR A 450 -13.29 3.24 22.53
N GLY A 451 -12.83 4.49 22.67
CA GLY A 451 -13.67 5.71 22.60
C GLY A 451 -14.13 6.14 21.20
N TYR A 452 -14.24 5.22 20.25
CA TYR A 452 -14.45 5.53 18.83
C TYR A 452 -15.73 6.33 18.56
N TYR A 453 -16.81 6.09 19.29
CA TYR A 453 -18.06 6.84 19.11
C TYR A 453 -17.87 8.35 19.28
N LYS A 454 -17.19 8.76 20.36
CA LYS A 454 -16.90 10.19 20.63
C LYS A 454 -15.89 10.77 19.65
N ILE A 455 -14.94 9.96 19.20
CA ILE A 455 -14.00 10.36 18.15
C ILE A 455 -14.75 10.66 16.85
N ILE A 456 -15.63 9.75 16.39
CA ILE A 456 -16.42 9.94 15.17
C ILE A 456 -17.35 11.16 15.30
N GLU A 457 -18.07 11.29 16.41
CA GLU A 457 -18.93 12.45 16.69
C GLU A 457 -18.14 13.77 16.67
N ALA A 458 -16.90 13.78 17.16
CA ALA A 458 -16.04 14.96 17.11
C ALA A 458 -15.63 15.34 15.69
N VAL A 459 -15.33 14.36 14.81
CA VAL A 459 -15.04 14.63 13.40
C VAL A 459 -16.28 15.16 12.67
N GLU A 460 -17.45 14.55 12.91
CA GLU A 460 -18.73 15.04 12.38
C GLU A 460 -19.04 16.47 12.87
N ALA A 461 -18.69 16.81 14.11
CA ALA A 461 -18.86 18.16 14.65
C ALA A 461 -17.88 19.17 14.06
N ALA A 462 -16.64 18.75 13.80
CA ALA A 462 -15.62 19.59 13.17
C ALA A 462 -15.95 19.92 11.71
N SER A 463 -16.59 19.00 10.97
CA SER A 463 -16.98 19.22 9.56
C SER A 463 -18.10 20.24 9.36
N ARG A 464 -18.71 20.75 10.45
CA ARG A 464 -19.78 21.75 10.42
C ARG A 464 -19.30 23.16 10.77
N ARG A 465 -17.99 23.37 10.93
CA ARG A 465 -17.38 24.63 11.37
C ARG A 465 -16.68 25.37 10.25
#